data_AF-A0A8J3IZF7-F1
#
_entry.id   AF-A0A8J3IZF7-F1
#
_cell.length_a   1.000
_cell.length_b   1.000
_cell.length_c   1.000
_cell.angle_alpha   90.00
_cell.angle_beta   90.00
_cell.angle_gamma   90.00
#
_symmetry.space_group_name_H-M   'P 1'
#
loop_
_entity.id
_entity.type
_entity.pdbx_description
1 polymer ?
#
loop_
_entity_poly.entity_id
_entity_poly.type
_entity_poly.pdbx_seq_one_letter_code
_entity_poly.pdbx_strand_id
1 'polypeptide(L)'
;MTIHVFYSYAQEDEILQKRLETHLTVLLQQGAITAWNKRNISAGTEWMNQIDEHIENAQIILLLVSAHFFASQYSYGSELQRALQRHRLNEARVIPIILRSVD
;
A
#
# COMPACT_ATOMS: atom_id res chain seq x y z
N MET A 1 0.40 11.24 17.48
CA MET A 1 0.54 11.42 16.02
C MET A 1 0.45 10.04 15.42
N THR A 2 -0.50 9.80 14.52
CA THR A 2 -0.76 8.47 13.96
C THR A 2 -0.04 8.35 12.62
N ILE A 3 0.60 7.21 12.37
CA ILE A 3 1.32 6.95 11.12
C ILE A 3 0.33 6.42 10.08
N HIS A 4 0.25 7.06 8.92
CA HIS A 4 -0.54 6.59 7.79
C HIS A 4 0.25 5.56 6.99
N VAL A 5 -0.34 4.38 6.85
CA VAL A 5 0.21 3.22 6.14
C VAL A 5 -0.63 2.96 4.90
N PHE A 6 0.02 2.94 3.74
CA PHE A 6 -0.59 2.57 2.46
C PHE A 6 -0.16 1.16 2.06
N TYR A 7 -1.12 0.31 1.67
CA TYR A 7 -0.82 -1.00 1.08
C TYR A 7 -0.88 -0.94 -0.45
N SER A 8 0.23 -1.28 -1.10
CA SER A 8 0.29 -1.50 -2.55
C SER A 8 0.43 -3.00 -2.82
N TYR A 9 -0.59 -3.60 -3.44
CA TYR A 9 -0.65 -5.05 -3.70
C TYR A 9 -1.57 -5.35 -4.88
N ALA A 10 -1.39 -6.50 -5.53
CA ALA A 10 -2.29 -6.98 -6.56
C ALA A 10 -3.61 -7.49 -5.96
N GLN A 11 -4.72 -7.38 -6.70
CA GLN A 11 -6.03 -7.79 -6.19
C GLN A 11 -6.05 -9.26 -5.71
N GLU A 12 -5.29 -10.10 -6.39
CA GLU A 12 -5.10 -11.53 -6.13
C GLU A 12 -4.43 -11.81 -4.79
N ASP A 13 -3.71 -10.85 -4.24
CA ASP A 13 -2.95 -10.97 -2.99
C ASP A 13 -3.72 -10.45 -1.76
N GLU A 14 -4.99 -10.07 -1.90
CA GLU A 14 -5.81 -9.52 -0.81
C GLU A 14 -5.83 -10.41 0.44
N ILE A 15 -5.90 -11.73 0.26
CA ILE A 15 -5.91 -12.67 1.38
C ILE A 15 -4.63 -12.54 2.22
N LEU A 16 -3.48 -12.34 1.55
CA LEU A 16 -2.19 -12.19 2.23
C LEU A 16 -2.05 -10.80 2.86
N GLN A 17 -2.57 -9.76 2.21
CA GLN A 17 -2.66 -8.42 2.81
C GLN A 17 -3.48 -8.44 4.10
N LYS A 18 -4.65 -9.09 4.12
CA LYS A 18 -5.49 -9.19 5.34
C LYS A 18 -4.79 -9.94 6.46
N ARG A 19 -4.01 -10.97 6.14
CA ARG A 19 -3.20 -11.69 7.13
C ARG A 19 -2.12 -10.78 7.73
N LEU A 20 -1.45 -9.97 6.90
CA LEU A 20 -0.50 -8.98 7.39
C LEU A 20 -1.18 -7.94 8.31
N GLU A 21 -2.34 -7.44 7.91
CA GLU A 21 -3.11 -6.49 8.73
C GLU A 21 -3.54 -7.08 10.08
N THR A 22 -3.84 -8.38 10.12
CA THR A 22 -4.11 -9.12 11.37
C THR A 22 -2.91 -9.04 12.32
N HIS A 23 -1.67 -9.18 11.81
CA HIS A 23 -0.46 -9.02 12.61
C HIS A 23 -0.26 -7.57 13.10
N LEU A 24 -0.77 -6.59 12.35
CA LEU A 24 -0.68 -5.17 12.69
C LEU A 24 -1.86 -4.65 13.53
N THR A 25 -2.82 -5.53 13.89
CA THR A 25 -4.06 -5.15 14.58
C THR A 25 -3.81 -4.45 15.91
N VAL A 26 -2.80 -4.86 16.67
CA VAL A 26 -2.46 -4.20 17.94
C VAL A 26 -2.08 -2.72 17.71
N LEU A 27 -1.32 -2.42 16.66
CA LEU A 27 -0.92 -1.05 16.33
C LEU A 27 -2.10 -0.21 15.82
N LEU A 28 -3.01 -0.84 15.06
CA LEU A 28 -4.25 -0.21 14.60
C LEU A 28 -5.16 0.14 15.79
N GLN A 29 -5.37 -0.80 16.71
CA GLN A 29 -6.22 -0.61 17.90
C GLN A 29 -5.67 0.46 18.85
N GLN A 30 -4.34 0.55 18.96
CA GLN A 30 -3.67 1.59 19.75
C GLN A 30 -3.67 2.96 19.05
N GLY A 31 -4.15 3.06 17.81
CA GLY A 31 -4.09 4.28 17.01
C GLY A 31 -2.67 4.71 16.64
N ALA A 32 -1.68 3.82 16.75
CA ALA A 32 -0.30 4.07 16.39
C ALA A 32 -0.15 4.16 14.87
N ILE A 33 -0.92 3.35 14.14
CA ILE A 33 -1.02 3.40 12.69
C ILE A 33 -2.48 3.50 12.22
N THR A 34 -2.68 4.03 11.02
CA THR A 34 -3.92 3.87 10.25
C THR A 34 -3.59 3.24 8.91
N ALA A 35 -4.50 2.41 8.42
CA ALA A 35 -4.32 1.62 7.21
C ALA A 35 -5.24 2.13 6.10
N TRP A 36 -4.71 2.26 4.90
CA TRP A 36 -5.50 2.52 3.71
C TRP A 36 -5.10 1.59 2.55
N ASN A 37 -6.10 1.17 1.79
CA ASN A 37 -5.89 0.52 0.50
C ASN A 37 -7.00 0.89 -0.49
N LYS A 38 -6.75 0.56 -1.76
CA LYS A 38 -7.61 0.89 -2.90
C LYS A 38 -9.04 0.36 -2.85
N ARG A 39 -9.34 -0.64 -2.02
CA ARG A 39 -10.72 -1.14 -1.83
C ARG A 39 -11.55 -0.24 -0.92
N ASN A 40 -10.93 0.75 -0.27
CA ASN A 40 -11.65 1.75 0.51
C ASN A 40 -12.39 2.79 -0.36
N ILE A 41 -12.24 2.73 -1.69
CA ILE A 41 -12.91 3.66 -2.62
C ILE A 41 -14.34 3.18 -2.89
N SER A 42 -15.32 4.05 -2.62
CA SER A 42 -16.73 3.81 -2.96
C SER A 42 -16.95 3.89 -4.47
N ALA A 43 -17.82 3.04 -5.01
CA ALA A 43 -18.17 3.07 -6.43
C ALA A 43 -18.79 4.43 -6.80
N GLY A 44 -18.21 5.11 -7.81
CA GLY A 44 -18.71 6.38 -8.34
C GLY A 44 -17.83 7.61 -8.06
N THR A 45 -16.72 7.47 -7.32
CA THR A 45 -15.74 8.55 -7.14
C THR A 45 -14.54 8.38 -8.07
N GLU A 46 -13.91 9.50 -8.47
CA GLU A 46 -12.77 9.54 -9.38
C GLU A 46 -11.54 8.87 -8.72
N TRP A 47 -11.43 7.57 -8.99
CA TRP A 47 -10.58 6.59 -8.33
C TRP A 47 -9.10 6.96 -8.26
N MET A 48 -8.57 7.61 -9.30
CA MET A 48 -7.17 8.03 -9.36
C MET A 48 -6.85 9.12 -8.32
N ASN A 49 -7.73 10.10 -8.16
CA ASN A 49 -7.46 11.25 -7.28
C ASN A 49 -7.36 10.85 -5.80
N GLN A 50 -8.17 9.88 -5.36
CA GLN A 50 -8.11 9.39 -3.97
C GLN A 50 -6.86 8.55 -3.70
N ILE A 51 -6.44 7.72 -4.67
CA ILE A 51 -5.22 6.92 -4.49
C ILE A 51 -4.01 7.83 -4.35
N ASP A 52 -3.91 8.84 -5.22
CA ASP A 52 -2.82 9.82 -5.16
C ASP A 52 -2.79 10.54 -3.81
N GLU A 53 -3.93 10.99 -3.29
CA GLU A 53 -4.02 11.64 -1.97
C GLU A 53 -3.50 10.74 -0.84
N HIS A 54 -3.87 9.46 -0.85
CA HIS A 54 -3.41 8.52 0.18
C HIS A 54 -1.92 8.18 0.03
N ILE A 55 -1.42 8.12 -1.22
CA ILE A 55 0.01 8.00 -1.46
C ILE A 55 0.72 9.25 -0.96
N GLU A 56 0.24 10.47 -1.18
CA GLU A 56 0.88 11.71 -0.72
C GLU A 56 0.92 11.84 0.80
N ASN A 57 -0.09 11.35 1.50
CA ASN A 57 -0.22 11.48 2.95
C ASN A 57 0.43 10.33 3.74
N ALA A 58 0.71 9.19 3.10
CA ALA A 58 1.32 8.05 3.77
C ALA A 58 2.77 8.33 4.18
N GLN A 59 3.12 8.00 5.44
CA GLN A 59 4.52 7.98 5.88
C GLN A 59 5.16 6.61 5.64
N ILE A 60 4.37 5.54 5.62
CA ILE A 60 4.84 4.18 5.31
C ILE A 60 4.02 3.63 4.15
N ILE A 61 4.72 3.07 3.16
CA ILE A 61 4.12 2.42 2.00
C ILE A 61 4.62 0.98 1.98
N LEU A 62 3.70 0.04 2.23
CA LEU A 62 3.98 -1.39 2.21
C LEU A 62 3.75 -1.91 0.79
N LEU A 63 4.84 -2.28 0.12
CA LEU A 63 4.82 -2.83 -1.22
C LEU A 63 4.81 -4.35 -1.14
N LEU A 64 3.64 -4.96 -1.33
CA LEU A 64 3.49 -6.41 -1.19
C LEU A 64 3.82 -7.09 -2.53
N VAL A 65 5.03 -7.62 -2.61
CA VAL A 65 5.63 -8.15 -3.83
C VAL A 65 5.25 -9.62 -4.02
N SER A 66 4.71 -9.94 -5.20
CA SER A 66 4.36 -11.28 -5.66
C SER A 66 4.45 -11.36 -7.18
N ALA A 67 4.32 -12.56 -7.76
CA ALA A 67 4.18 -12.72 -9.21
C ALA A 67 2.96 -11.97 -9.78
N HIS A 68 1.84 -11.93 -9.04
CA HIS A 68 0.65 -11.17 -9.47
C HIS A 68 0.90 -9.66 -9.40
N PHE A 69 1.66 -9.20 -8.40
CA PHE A 69 2.09 -7.80 -8.32
C PHE A 69 2.82 -7.39 -9.61
N PHE A 70 3.81 -8.16 -10.05
CA PHE A 70 4.54 -7.85 -11.28
C PHE A 70 3.68 -7.98 -12.54
N ALA A 71 2.79 -8.97 -12.60
CA ALA A 71 1.89 -9.18 -13.75
C ALA A 71 0.76 -8.13 -13.85
N SER A 72 0.42 -7.47 -12.74
CA SER A 72 -0.61 -6.44 -12.71
C SER A 72 -0.11 -5.11 -13.31
N GLN A 73 -1.02 -4.27 -13.81
CA GLN A 73 -0.68 -2.92 -14.29
C GLN A 73 -0.11 -2.00 -13.19
N TYR A 74 -0.12 -2.44 -11.93
CA TYR A 74 0.41 -1.73 -10.77
C TYR A 74 1.93 -1.61 -10.75
N SER A 75 2.65 -2.61 -11.28
CA SER A 75 4.11 -2.67 -11.26
C SER A 75 4.77 -1.56 -12.10
N TYR A 76 4.03 -0.94 -13.02
CA TYR A 76 4.50 0.14 -13.89
C TYR A 76 3.65 1.42 -13.79
N GLY A 77 2.70 1.48 -12.85
CA GLY A 77 1.80 2.62 -12.69
C GLY A 77 2.47 3.87 -12.12
N SER A 78 1.89 5.04 -12.41
CA SER A 78 2.31 6.35 -11.86
C SER A 78 2.36 6.36 -10.33
N GLU A 79 1.45 5.64 -9.69
CA GLU A 79 1.36 5.46 -8.24
C GLU A 79 2.63 4.88 -7.62
N LEU A 80 3.17 3.79 -8.19
CA LEU A 80 4.39 3.16 -7.71
C LEU A 80 5.60 4.08 -7.93
N GLN A 81 5.66 4.77 -9.07
CA GLN A 81 6.71 5.74 -9.35
C GLN A 81 6.69 6.88 -8.34
N ARG A 82 5.49 7.36 -7.98
CA ARG A 82 5.32 8.42 -6.98
C ARG A 82 5.74 7.95 -5.59
N ALA A 83 5.32 6.77 -5.16
CA ALA A 83 5.74 6.17 -3.89
C ALA A 83 7.27 6.05 -3.80
N LEU A 84 7.92 5.55 -4.86
CA LEU A 84 9.38 5.43 -4.93
C LEU A 84 10.08 6.80 -4.97
N GLN A 85 9.47 7.81 -5.59
CA GLN A 85 9.98 9.18 -5.57
C GLN A 85 9.96 9.75 -4.15
N ARG A 86 8.82 9.69 -3.45
CA ARG A 86 8.69 10.12 -2.06
C ARG A 86 9.68 9.39 -1.15
N HIS A 87 9.93 8.12 -1.43
CA HIS A 87 10.96 7.35 -0.73
C HIS A 87 12.37 7.91 -0.92
N ARG A 88 12.76 8.20 -2.16
CA ARG A 88 14.07 8.82 -2.47
C ARG A 88 14.24 10.20 -1.84
N LEU A 89 13.15 10.95 -1.71
CA LEU A 89 13.13 12.27 -1.08
C LEU A 89 13.04 12.22 0.46
N ASN A 90 12.98 11.03 1.07
CA ASN A 90 12.75 10.83 2.51
C ASN A 90 11.42 11.40 3.03
N GLU A 91 10.44 11.60 2.14
CA GLU A 91 9.08 12.06 2.49
C GLU A 91 8.19 10.89 2.95
N ALA A 92 8.53 9.68 2.54
CA ALA A 92 7.91 8.45 3.01
C ALA A 92 8.90 7.28 3.01
N ARG A 93 8.54 6.19 3.69
CA ARG A 93 9.30 4.94 3.68
C ARG A 93 8.56 3.89 2.87
N VAL A 94 9.11 3.49 1.73
CA VAL A 94 8.66 2.30 1.01
C VAL A 94 9.34 1.07 1.62
N ILE A 95 8.56 0.06 1.98
CA ILE A 95 9.03 -1.21 2.55
C ILE A 95 8.50 -2.34 1.66
N PRO A 96 9.37 -3.00 0.88
CA PRO A 96 8.98 -4.19 0.13
C PRO A 96 8.81 -5.39 1.05
N ILE A 97 7.71 -6.11 0.89
CA ILE A 97 7.39 -7.35 1.60
C ILE A 97 7.16 -8.42 0.55
N ILE A 98 8.07 -9.40 0.49
CA ILE A 98 7.92 -10.55 -0.41
C ILE A 98 6.85 -11.47 0.18
N LEU A 99 5.69 -11.57 -0.47
CA LEU A 99 4.54 -12.31 0.04
C LEU A 99 4.71 -13.83 -0.07
N ARG A 100 5.43 -14.28 -1.10
CA ARG A 100 5.71 -15.68 -1.43
C ARG A 100 6.87 -15.73 -2.42
N SER A 101 7.49 -16.90 -2.57
CA SER A 101 8.56 -17.09 -3.55
C SER A 101 8.09 -16.68 -4.94
N VAL A 102 8.97 -15.98 -5.64
CA VAL A 102 8.81 -15.59 -7.04
C VAL A 102 9.92 -16.32 -7.79
N ASP A 103 9.68 -17.60 -8.04
CA ASP A 103 10.58 -18.44 -8.83
C ASP A 103 10.33 -18.24 -10.33
#